data_AF-Q82T95-F1
#
_entry.id   AF-Q82T95-F1
#
_cell.length_a   1.000
_cell.length_b   1.000
_cell.length_c   1.000
_cell.angle_alpha   90.00
_cell.angle_beta   90.00
_cell.angle_gamma   90.00
#
_symmetry.space_group_name_H-M   'P 1'
#
loop_
_entity.id
_entity.type
_entity.pdbx_description
1 polymer ?
#
loop_
_entity_poly.entity_id
_entity_poly.type
_entity_poly.pdbx_seq_one_letter_code
_entity_poly.pdbx_strand_id
1 'polypeptide(L)'
;MLIKTAFQLFSPASDRGKLSILIFHRALSAPDPLFSEESDAVRFNLIMSWVVQQFDVLPLDEAIRLLQASKLPARAMAVTFNDDYADNYTEALLILQRHSLPATFFIATNFLDGERMWNDTIIEAVRGTKVDFLDADIPGVEAAPMRNDAEKHSFLGRLIQAIKRQLYSRRRSNALLKSAKRICQRSHAQHKTAARSAPDRHADRRTHAQSPDSGQNRRGRGRA
;
A
#
# COMPACT_ATOMS: atom_id res chain seq x y z
N MET A 1 15.06 -25.58 -18.29
CA MET A 1 15.37 -26.92 -17.75
C MET A 1 16.34 -26.88 -16.57
N LEU A 2 17.48 -26.17 -16.65
CA LEU A 2 18.50 -26.14 -15.58
C LEU A 2 17.96 -25.75 -14.19
N ILE A 3 17.10 -24.73 -14.11
CA ILE A 3 16.51 -24.25 -12.84
C ILE A 3 15.63 -25.32 -12.18
N LYS A 4 14.76 -25.97 -12.96
CA LYS A 4 13.87 -27.04 -12.48
C LYS A 4 14.68 -28.22 -11.91
N THR A 5 15.75 -28.61 -12.59
CA THR A 5 16.66 -29.67 -12.13
C THR A 5 17.38 -29.27 -10.84
N ALA A 6 17.84 -28.02 -10.73
CA ALA A 6 18.44 -27.52 -9.49
C ALA A 6 17.43 -27.57 -8.33
N PHE A 7 16.19 -27.13 -8.53
CA PHE A 7 15.16 -27.24 -7.50
C PHE A 7 14.82 -28.69 -7.12
N GLN A 8 14.83 -29.63 -8.07
CA GLN A 8 14.68 -31.05 -7.74
C GLN A 8 15.82 -31.56 -6.85
N LEU A 9 17.04 -31.05 -7.00
CA LEU A 9 18.16 -31.47 -6.16
C LEU A 9 18.04 -30.94 -4.72
N PHE A 10 17.54 -29.70 -4.55
CA PHE A 10 17.38 -29.07 -3.23
C PHE A 10 16.05 -29.39 -2.53
N SER A 11 15.02 -29.74 -3.29
CA SER A 11 13.72 -30.27 -2.82
C SER A 11 13.36 -31.52 -3.65
N PRO A 12 14.00 -32.67 -3.36
CA PRO A 12 13.69 -33.96 -3.99
C PRO A 12 12.33 -34.49 -3.52
N ALA A 13 11.93 -35.67 -3.99
CA ALA A 13 10.69 -36.31 -3.55
C ALA A 13 10.85 -37.08 -2.21
N SER A 14 9.72 -37.45 -1.64
CA SER A 14 9.56 -38.37 -0.50
C SER A 14 10.28 -37.93 0.78
N ASP A 15 11.09 -38.80 1.40
CA ASP A 15 11.73 -38.58 2.72
C ASP A 15 12.63 -37.35 2.81
N ARG A 16 13.09 -36.84 1.67
CA ARG A 16 13.89 -35.60 1.60
C ARG A 16 13.12 -34.43 1.00
N GLY A 17 11.82 -34.62 0.79
CA GLY A 17 10.91 -33.61 0.26
C GLY A 17 10.76 -32.44 1.20
N LYS A 18 10.74 -31.25 0.60
CA LYS A 18 10.48 -29.99 1.30
C LYS A 18 9.26 -29.33 0.69
N LEU A 19 8.33 -28.94 1.54
CA LEU A 19 7.20 -28.10 1.15
C LEU A 19 7.63 -26.63 1.20
N SER A 20 7.62 -25.96 0.05
CA SER A 20 7.72 -24.51 -0.03
C SER A 20 6.33 -23.89 0.11
N ILE A 21 6.20 -22.79 0.84
CA ILE A 21 4.96 -22.03 0.92
C ILE A 21 5.21 -20.65 0.34
N LEU A 22 4.47 -20.31 -0.71
CA LEU A 22 4.48 -18.98 -1.31
C LEU A 22 3.28 -18.19 -0.77
N ILE A 23 3.57 -17.11 -0.04
CA ILE A 23 2.57 -16.32 0.67
C ILE A 23 2.35 -15.00 -0.07
N PHE A 24 1.08 -14.67 -0.30
CA PHE A 24 0.61 -13.38 -0.76
C PHE A 24 -0.33 -12.78 0.30
N HIS A 25 -0.44 -11.46 0.34
CA HIS A 25 -1.55 -10.81 1.05
C HIS A 25 -2.62 -10.39 0.04
N ARG A 26 -2.18 -9.87 -1.11
CA ARG A 26 -3.06 -9.29 -2.12
C ARG A 26 -2.43 -9.29 -3.51
N ALA A 27 -3.25 -9.13 -4.55
CA ALA A 27 -2.81 -8.92 -5.93
C ALA A 27 -3.51 -7.67 -6.49
N LEU A 28 -2.82 -6.54 -6.46
CA LEU A 28 -3.41 -5.24 -6.79
C LEU A 28 -3.84 -5.17 -8.26
N SER A 29 -4.91 -4.44 -8.57
CA SER A 29 -5.33 -4.21 -9.96
C SER A 29 -4.33 -3.32 -10.73
N ALA A 30 -3.56 -2.50 -10.04
CA ALA A 30 -2.52 -1.64 -10.58
C ALA A 30 -1.39 -1.44 -9.56
N PRO A 31 -0.18 -1.06 -10.01
CA PRO A 31 0.92 -0.73 -9.10
C PRO A 31 0.53 0.36 -8.09
N ASP A 32 0.93 0.17 -6.83
CA ASP A 32 0.78 1.18 -5.80
C ASP A 32 2.09 1.96 -5.60
N PRO A 33 2.15 3.27 -5.91
CA PRO A 33 3.37 4.07 -5.72
C PRO A 33 3.89 4.09 -4.28
N LEU A 34 3.01 3.92 -3.29
CA LEU A 34 3.38 3.88 -1.87
C LEU A 34 3.95 2.52 -1.45
N PHE A 35 3.61 1.45 -2.17
CA PHE A 35 4.07 0.08 -1.92
C PHE A 35 4.45 -0.58 -3.24
N SER A 36 5.48 -0.04 -3.89
CA SER A 36 5.93 -0.47 -5.22
C SER A 36 6.40 -1.93 -5.30
N GLU A 37 6.68 -2.52 -4.14
CA GLU A 37 7.06 -3.91 -3.95
C GLU A 37 5.87 -4.88 -3.94
N GLU A 38 4.66 -4.39 -3.65
CA GLU A 38 3.44 -5.20 -3.70
C GLU A 38 3.16 -5.65 -5.13
N SER A 39 2.66 -6.88 -5.26
CA SER A 39 2.39 -7.44 -6.58
C SER A 39 1.08 -6.92 -7.13
N ASP A 40 1.12 -6.31 -8.31
CA ASP A 40 -0.06 -6.10 -9.13
C ASP A 40 -0.43 -7.39 -9.90
N ALA A 41 -1.57 -7.38 -10.57
CA ALA A 41 -2.10 -8.51 -11.32
C ALA A 41 -1.13 -8.96 -12.43
N VAL A 42 -0.43 -8.02 -13.07
CA VAL A 42 0.57 -8.33 -14.11
C VAL A 42 1.74 -9.09 -13.52
N ARG A 43 2.33 -8.58 -12.44
CA ARG A 43 3.45 -9.23 -11.75
C ARG A 43 3.03 -10.55 -11.14
N PHE A 44 1.86 -10.62 -10.53
CA PHE A 44 1.29 -11.84 -9.98
C PHE A 44 1.13 -12.92 -11.07
N ASN A 45 0.59 -12.57 -12.24
CA ASN A 45 0.48 -13.49 -13.37
C ASN A 45 1.84 -13.99 -13.87
N LEU A 46 2.84 -13.12 -13.94
CA LEU A 46 4.21 -13.51 -14.30
C LEU A 46 4.80 -14.50 -13.28
N ILE A 47 4.59 -14.25 -11.99
CA ILE A 47 5.03 -15.16 -10.92
C ILE A 47 4.31 -16.51 -11.04
N MET A 48 2.98 -16.53 -11.20
CA MET A 48 2.21 -17.77 -11.33
C MET A 48 2.59 -18.59 -12.57
N SER A 49 2.81 -17.92 -13.70
CA SER A 49 3.31 -18.56 -14.93
C SER A 49 4.68 -19.23 -14.73
N TRP A 50 5.56 -18.61 -13.96
CA TRP A 50 6.84 -19.22 -13.63
C TRP A 50 6.69 -20.36 -12.61
N VAL A 51 5.85 -20.17 -11.58
CA VAL A 51 5.59 -21.16 -10.52
C VAL A 51 5.08 -22.46 -11.12
N VAL A 52 4.07 -22.43 -12.00
CA VAL A 52 3.49 -23.64 -12.60
C VAL A 52 4.49 -24.41 -13.46
N GLN A 53 5.49 -23.74 -14.04
CA GLN A 53 6.55 -24.39 -14.82
C GLN A 53 7.59 -25.08 -13.92
N GLN A 54 7.89 -24.48 -12.76
CA GLN A 54 8.98 -24.91 -11.89
C GLN A 54 8.56 -25.86 -10.77
N PHE A 55 7.37 -25.70 -10.18
CA PHE A 55 6.95 -26.41 -8.96
C PHE A 55 5.84 -27.42 -9.22
N ASP A 56 5.66 -28.34 -8.29
CA ASP A 56 4.46 -29.16 -8.18
C ASP A 56 3.56 -28.51 -7.14
N VAL A 57 2.53 -27.79 -7.59
CA VAL A 57 1.69 -26.96 -6.72
C VAL A 57 0.49 -27.77 -6.25
N LEU A 58 0.37 -27.91 -4.93
CA LEU A 58 -0.63 -28.74 -4.27
C LEU A 58 -1.58 -27.88 -3.44
N PRO A 59 -2.85 -28.31 -3.25
CA PRO A 59 -3.68 -27.83 -2.15
C PRO A 59 -2.93 -27.96 -0.82
N LEU A 60 -3.03 -26.96 0.06
CA LEU A 60 -2.21 -26.90 1.27
C LEU A 60 -2.48 -28.09 2.22
N ASP A 61 -3.73 -28.51 2.36
CA ASP A 61 -4.14 -29.65 3.16
C ASP A 61 -3.56 -30.97 2.63
N GLU A 62 -3.60 -31.17 1.32
CA GLU A 62 -2.96 -32.30 0.67
C GLU A 62 -1.43 -32.27 0.84
N ALA A 63 -0.81 -31.12 0.65
CA ALA A 63 0.62 -30.94 0.83
C ALA A 63 1.08 -31.30 2.25
N ILE A 64 0.34 -30.85 3.28
CA ILE A 64 0.62 -31.18 4.68
C ILE A 64 0.49 -32.68 4.92
N ARG A 65 -0.57 -33.32 4.41
CA ARG A 65 -0.76 -34.77 4.54
C ARG A 65 0.38 -35.56 3.90
N LEU A 66 0.80 -35.18 2.69
CA LEU A 66 1.91 -35.82 1.99
C LEU A 66 3.26 -35.57 2.69
N LEU A 67 3.47 -34.39 3.26
CA LEU A 67 4.65 -34.07 4.07
C LEU A 67 4.75 -34.99 5.29
N GLN A 68 3.65 -35.15 6.04
CA GLN A 68 3.61 -36.03 7.21
C GLN A 68 3.82 -37.50 6.86
N ALA A 69 3.40 -37.92 5.67
CA ALA A 69 3.57 -39.28 5.17
C ALA A 69 4.93 -39.52 4.47
N SER A 70 5.83 -38.52 4.43
CA SER A 70 7.07 -38.55 3.64
C SER A 70 6.87 -38.91 2.16
N LYS A 71 5.81 -38.36 1.55
CA LYS A 71 5.36 -38.64 0.19
C LYS A 71 5.22 -37.39 -0.67
N LEU A 72 5.84 -36.28 -0.28
CA LEU A 72 5.82 -35.08 -1.11
C LEU A 72 6.45 -35.36 -2.49
N PRO A 73 5.88 -34.80 -3.58
CA PRO A 73 6.59 -34.75 -4.84
C PRO A 73 7.81 -33.83 -4.70
N ALA A 74 8.78 -33.99 -5.61
CA ALA A 74 9.87 -33.06 -5.69
C ALA A 74 9.33 -31.65 -5.99
N ARG A 75 9.95 -30.61 -5.41
CA ARG A 75 9.56 -29.20 -5.57
C ARG A 75 8.08 -28.95 -5.24
N ALA A 76 7.57 -29.62 -4.21
CA ALA A 76 6.23 -29.34 -3.72
C ALA A 76 6.10 -27.87 -3.27
N MET A 77 5.02 -27.22 -3.68
CA MET A 77 4.69 -25.86 -3.28
C MET A 77 3.21 -25.76 -2.92
N ALA A 78 2.88 -24.94 -1.92
CA ALA A 78 1.53 -24.46 -1.69
C ALA A 78 1.49 -22.93 -1.88
N VAL A 79 0.44 -22.43 -2.52
CA VAL A 79 0.18 -20.99 -2.65
C VAL A 79 -0.86 -20.61 -1.61
N THR A 80 -0.57 -19.57 -0.83
CA THR A 80 -1.43 -19.12 0.26
C THR A 80 -1.64 -17.62 0.20
N PHE A 81 -2.83 -17.19 0.59
CA PHE A 81 -3.22 -15.80 0.76
C PHE A 81 -3.61 -15.56 2.20
N ASN A 82 -3.04 -14.53 2.81
CA ASN A 82 -3.47 -14.04 4.10
C ASN A 82 -4.33 -12.80 3.91
N ASP A 83 -5.21 -12.57 4.88
CA ASP A 83 -6.18 -11.48 4.88
C ASP A 83 -7.26 -11.66 3.78
N ASP A 84 -8.27 -10.79 3.81
CA ASP A 84 -9.50 -10.89 3.03
C ASP A 84 -9.65 -9.77 2.00
N TYR A 85 -8.53 -9.24 1.49
CA TYR A 85 -8.56 -8.15 0.50
C TYR A 85 -9.40 -8.51 -0.73
N ALA A 86 -10.26 -7.60 -1.16
CA ALA A 86 -11.19 -7.81 -2.28
C ALA A 86 -10.48 -8.17 -3.60
N ASP A 87 -9.28 -7.65 -3.83
CA ASP A 87 -8.51 -7.91 -5.04
C ASP A 87 -7.98 -9.37 -5.14
N ASN A 88 -7.97 -10.11 -4.04
CA ASN A 88 -7.78 -11.57 -4.08
C ASN A 88 -8.89 -12.25 -4.90
N TYR A 89 -10.12 -11.76 -4.80
CA TYR A 89 -11.25 -12.28 -5.57
C TYR A 89 -11.29 -11.68 -6.97
N THR A 90 -11.10 -10.36 -7.12
CA THR A 90 -11.26 -9.71 -8.43
C THR A 90 -10.08 -9.94 -9.37
N GLU A 91 -8.85 -10.08 -8.85
CA GLU A 91 -7.63 -10.24 -9.65
C GLU A 91 -7.00 -11.63 -9.49
N ALA A 92 -6.63 -12.00 -8.26
CA ALA A 92 -5.82 -13.20 -8.03
C ALA A 92 -6.54 -14.49 -8.43
N LEU A 93 -7.83 -14.62 -8.09
CA LEU A 93 -8.64 -15.80 -8.39
C LEU A 93 -8.69 -16.10 -9.89
N LEU A 94 -8.92 -15.07 -10.73
CA LEU A 94 -8.99 -15.25 -12.18
C LEU A 94 -7.66 -15.75 -12.75
N ILE A 95 -6.54 -15.25 -12.24
CA ILE A 95 -5.20 -15.66 -12.67
C ILE A 95 -4.90 -17.10 -12.21
N LEU A 96 -5.21 -17.44 -10.97
CA LEU A 96 -5.06 -18.81 -10.45
C LEU A 96 -5.86 -19.83 -11.27
N GLN A 97 -7.11 -19.50 -11.61
CA GLN A 97 -7.96 -20.33 -12.47
C GLN A 97 -7.35 -20.52 -13.87
N ARG A 98 -6.83 -19.45 -14.49
CA ARG A 98 -6.18 -19.55 -15.81
C ARG A 98 -4.96 -20.48 -15.80
N HIS A 99 -4.20 -20.52 -14.71
CA HIS A 99 -3.06 -21.42 -14.55
C HIS A 99 -3.42 -22.77 -13.94
N SER A 100 -4.71 -23.02 -13.62
CA SER A 100 -5.18 -24.22 -12.90
C SER A 100 -4.42 -24.48 -11.61
N LEU A 101 -4.07 -23.42 -10.87
CA LEU A 101 -3.30 -23.50 -9.64
C LEU A 101 -4.22 -23.56 -8.42
N PRO A 102 -4.04 -24.54 -7.51
CA PRO A 102 -4.71 -24.50 -6.22
C PRO A 102 -4.09 -23.40 -5.34
N ALA A 103 -4.92 -22.76 -4.52
CA ALA A 103 -4.47 -21.81 -3.50
C ALA A 103 -5.37 -21.91 -2.26
N THR A 104 -4.83 -21.52 -1.10
CA THR A 104 -5.56 -21.47 0.18
C THR A 104 -5.67 -20.03 0.67
N PHE A 105 -6.87 -19.60 1.08
CA PHE A 105 -7.12 -18.26 1.59
C PHE A 105 -7.42 -18.31 3.09
N PHE A 106 -6.60 -17.63 3.89
CA PHE A 106 -6.80 -17.44 5.33
C PHE A 106 -7.52 -16.12 5.58
N ILE A 107 -8.85 -16.21 5.68
CA ILE A 107 -9.75 -15.06 5.73
C ILE A 107 -9.80 -14.45 7.15
N ALA A 108 -9.53 -13.16 7.24
CA ALA A 108 -9.65 -12.38 8.47
C ALA A 108 -11.12 -11.98 8.73
N THR A 109 -11.95 -12.95 9.12
CA THR A 109 -13.43 -12.83 9.17
C THR A 109 -13.99 -11.64 9.94
N ASN A 110 -13.25 -11.05 10.88
CA ASN A 110 -13.65 -9.85 11.60
C ASN A 110 -13.77 -8.59 10.71
N PHE A 111 -13.23 -8.59 9.49
CA PHE A 111 -13.21 -7.40 8.63
C PHE A 111 -14.17 -7.46 7.42
N LEU A 112 -14.95 -8.54 7.29
CA LEU A 112 -15.80 -8.80 6.13
C LEU A 112 -16.95 -7.79 5.97
N ASP A 113 -17.44 -7.20 7.07
CA ASP A 113 -18.58 -6.27 7.06
C ASP A 113 -18.17 -4.79 6.80
N GLY A 114 -17.09 -4.60 6.04
CA GLY A 114 -16.59 -3.27 5.66
C GLY A 114 -15.75 -2.58 6.74
N GLU A 115 -15.36 -3.31 7.79
CA GLU A 115 -14.34 -2.83 8.71
C GLU A 115 -12.96 -2.80 8.03
N ARG A 116 -12.06 -1.97 8.55
CA ARG A 116 -10.71 -1.84 8.02
C ARG A 116 -9.70 -2.24 9.08
N MET A 117 -8.71 -3.03 8.70
CA MET A 117 -7.61 -3.35 9.58
C MET A 117 -6.90 -2.07 10.07
N TRP A 118 -6.38 -2.11 11.29
CA TRP A 118 -5.78 -0.94 11.91
C TRP A 118 -4.56 -0.44 11.13
N ASN A 119 -3.77 -1.34 10.52
CA ASN A 119 -2.64 -0.99 9.67
C ASN A 119 -3.10 -0.23 8.45
N ASP A 120 -4.13 -0.71 7.75
CA ASP A 120 -4.65 -0.05 6.56
C ASP A 120 -5.26 1.31 6.87
N THR A 121 -5.86 1.46 8.06
CA THR A 121 -6.34 2.76 8.53
C THR A 121 -5.18 3.77 8.66
N ILE A 122 -4.03 3.33 9.16
CA ILE A 122 -2.84 4.18 9.29
C ILE A 122 -2.21 4.47 7.93
N ILE A 123 -2.09 3.44 7.09
CA ILE A 123 -1.59 3.55 5.72
C ILE A 123 -2.39 4.60 4.96
N GLU A 124 -3.72 4.50 4.96
CA GLU A 124 -4.57 5.44 4.24
C GLU A 124 -4.57 6.84 4.85
N ALA A 125 -4.43 6.96 6.18
CA ALA A 125 -4.26 8.26 6.83
C ALA A 125 -2.95 8.96 6.42
N VAL A 126 -1.83 8.23 6.33
CA VAL A 126 -0.55 8.78 5.90
C VAL A 126 -0.54 9.01 4.39
N ARG A 127 -1.08 8.09 3.59
CA ARG A 127 -1.23 8.24 2.14
C ARG A 127 -1.94 9.55 1.80
N GLY A 128 -3.10 9.78 2.42
CA GLY A 128 -3.92 10.97 2.21
C GLY A 128 -3.40 12.25 2.87
N THR A 129 -2.32 12.18 3.65
CA THR A 129 -1.80 13.37 4.34
C THR A 129 -1.18 14.36 3.37
N LYS A 130 -1.41 15.65 3.63
CA LYS A 130 -0.85 16.79 2.87
C LYS A 130 0.12 17.64 3.67
N VAL A 131 0.44 17.21 4.89
CA VAL A 131 1.46 17.90 5.71
C VAL A 131 2.83 17.56 5.16
N ASP A 132 3.77 18.48 5.16
CA ASP A 132 5.14 18.21 4.70
C ASP A 132 5.97 17.46 5.75
N PHE A 133 5.54 17.50 7.01
CA PHE A 133 6.23 16.90 8.15
C PHE A 133 5.21 16.39 9.17
N LEU A 134 5.37 15.16 9.64
CA LEU A 134 4.43 14.48 10.53
C LEU A 134 5.12 13.96 11.77
N ASP A 135 4.62 14.39 12.93
CA ASP A 135 4.87 13.76 14.22
C ASP A 135 3.64 12.95 14.64
N ALA A 136 3.81 11.62 14.65
CA ALA A 136 2.76 10.67 15.03
C ALA A 136 2.55 10.56 16.55
N ASP A 137 3.44 11.15 17.37
CA ASP A 137 3.37 11.08 18.84
C ASP A 137 3.30 9.60 19.32
N ILE A 138 4.13 8.76 18.70
CA ILE A 138 4.28 7.33 19.03
C ILE A 138 5.68 7.11 19.58
N PRO A 139 5.82 6.58 20.81
CA PRO A 139 7.13 6.28 21.38
C PRO A 139 7.99 5.40 20.45
N GLY A 140 9.20 5.86 20.18
CA GLY A 140 10.16 5.19 19.29
C GLY A 140 9.96 5.49 17.79
N VAL A 141 9.08 6.44 17.44
CA VAL A 141 8.90 6.91 16.07
C VAL A 141 9.19 8.40 16.01
N GLU A 142 10.33 8.76 15.44
CA GLU A 142 10.69 10.16 15.20
C GLU A 142 9.82 10.77 14.09
N ALA A 143 9.47 12.04 14.29
CA ALA A 143 8.80 12.84 13.28
C ALA A 143 9.60 12.90 11.98
N ALA A 144 8.93 12.90 10.84
CA ALA A 144 9.58 12.79 9.54
C ALA A 144 8.87 13.58 8.44
N PRO A 145 9.57 13.88 7.33
CA PRO A 145 8.96 14.45 6.13
C PRO A 145 7.93 13.52 5.48
N MET A 146 6.90 14.08 4.86
CA MET A 146 5.79 13.35 4.18
C MET A 146 5.57 13.86 2.74
N ARG A 147 6.63 14.37 2.08
CA ARG A 147 6.52 15.15 0.84
C ARG A 147 6.32 14.29 -0.41
N ASN A 148 6.68 13.02 -0.33
CA ASN A 148 6.57 12.05 -1.42
C ASN A 148 6.30 10.64 -0.88
N ASP A 149 5.99 9.70 -1.78
CA ASP A 149 5.62 8.34 -1.40
C ASP A 149 6.77 7.56 -0.75
N ALA A 150 8.03 7.80 -1.16
CA ALA A 150 9.18 7.15 -0.55
C ALA A 150 9.35 7.54 0.93
N GLU A 151 9.16 8.82 1.26
CA GLU A 151 9.17 9.33 2.62
C GLU A 151 8.01 8.78 3.45
N LYS A 152 6.80 8.78 2.88
CA LYS A 152 5.60 8.19 3.51
C LYS A 152 5.78 6.70 3.77
N HIS A 153 6.31 5.94 2.82
CA HIS A 153 6.57 4.51 2.92
C HIS A 153 7.57 4.21 4.05
N SER A 154 8.71 4.91 4.07
CA SER A 154 9.73 4.77 5.12
C SER A 154 9.16 5.06 6.52
N PHE A 155 8.35 6.11 6.63
CA PHE A 155 7.68 6.45 7.88
C PHE A 155 6.65 5.41 8.31
N LEU A 156 5.82 4.93 7.37
CA LEU A 156 4.83 3.88 7.63
C LEU A 156 5.47 2.60 8.15
N GLY A 157 6.60 2.17 7.57
CA GLY A 157 7.35 1.01 8.05
C GLY A 157 7.75 1.14 9.51
N ARG A 158 8.32 2.29 9.91
CA ARG A 158 8.69 2.56 11.32
C ARG A 158 7.46 2.64 12.23
N LEU A 159 6.43 3.35 11.79
CA LEU A 159 5.20 3.58 12.55
C LEU A 159 4.44 2.27 12.82
N ILE A 160 4.17 1.48 11.78
CA ILE A 160 3.48 0.19 11.89
C ILE A 160 4.28 -0.77 12.76
N GLN A 161 5.61 -0.82 12.60
CA GLN A 161 6.46 -1.68 13.42
C GLN A 161 6.43 -1.28 14.90
N ALA A 162 6.50 0.02 15.22
CA ALA A 162 6.41 0.50 16.60
C ALA A 162 5.06 0.14 17.23
N ILE A 163 3.97 0.32 16.48
CA ILE A 163 2.62 -0.03 16.93
C ILE A 163 2.48 -1.54 17.15
N LYS A 164 2.97 -2.37 16.22
CA LYS A 164 2.98 -3.84 16.38
C LYS A 164 3.67 -4.25 17.67
N ARG A 165 4.88 -3.71 17.96
CA ARG A 165 5.60 -4.02 19.21
C ARG A 165 4.80 -3.65 20.46
N GLN A 166 4.10 -2.52 20.43
CA GLN A 166 3.27 -2.07 21.55
C GLN A 166 2.03 -2.98 21.75
N LEU A 167 1.40 -3.44 20.66
CA LEU A 167 0.29 -4.39 20.72
C LEU A 167 0.69 -5.72 21.37
N TYR A 168 1.84 -6.30 21.00
CA TYR A 168 2.30 -7.57 21.55
C TYR A 168 2.67 -7.50 23.04
N SER A 169 3.02 -6.33 23.56
CA SER A 169 3.42 -6.13 24.96
C SER A 169 2.25 -5.96 25.96
N ARG A 170 0.99 -6.31 25.58
CA ARG A 170 -0.24 -6.22 26.41
C ARG A 170 -0.61 -4.81 26.90
N ARG A 171 -0.18 -3.73 26.23
CA ARG A 171 -0.65 -2.36 26.53
C ARG A 171 -1.70 -1.88 25.49
N ARG A 172 -2.98 -1.98 25.89
CA ARG A 172 -4.19 -1.27 25.39
C ARG A 172 -4.29 -1.02 23.86
N SER A 173 -5.05 -1.88 23.17
CA SER A 173 -5.60 -1.66 21.81
C SER A 173 -6.38 -0.34 21.64
N ASN A 174 -7.06 0.15 22.69
CA ASN A 174 -7.85 1.38 22.63
C ASN A 174 -7.03 2.69 22.53
N ALA A 175 -5.75 2.71 22.93
CA ALA A 175 -4.90 3.90 22.83
C ALA A 175 -4.41 4.13 21.39
N LEU A 176 -4.24 3.05 20.62
CA LEU A 176 -3.69 3.06 19.27
C LEU A 176 -4.71 3.48 18.21
N LEU A 177 -5.98 3.06 18.35
CA LEU A 177 -7.09 3.59 17.55
C LEU A 177 -7.26 5.10 17.75
N LYS A 178 -7.02 5.61 18.97
CA LYS A 178 -7.00 7.05 19.24
C LYS A 178 -5.80 7.74 18.57
N SER A 179 -4.64 7.10 18.47
CA SER A 179 -3.48 7.65 17.77
C SER A 179 -3.65 7.68 16.25
N ALA A 180 -4.18 6.61 15.63
CA ALA A 180 -4.53 6.59 14.21
C ALA A 180 -5.56 7.68 13.86
N LYS A 181 -6.60 7.83 14.68
CA LYS A 181 -7.57 8.94 14.55
C LYS A 181 -6.91 10.31 14.74
N ARG A 182 -5.97 10.47 15.67
CA ARG A 182 -5.22 11.72 15.88
C ARG A 182 -4.30 12.08 14.71
N ILE A 183 -3.65 11.10 14.07
CA ILE A 183 -2.85 11.32 12.85
C ILE A 183 -3.75 11.85 11.73
N CYS A 184 -4.91 11.21 11.52
CA CYS A 184 -5.89 11.64 10.52
C CYS A 184 -6.50 13.03 10.84
N GLN A 185 -6.77 13.32 12.13
CA GLN A 185 -7.31 14.59 12.61
C GLN A 185 -6.28 15.75 12.58
N ARG A 186 -5.01 15.50 12.87
CA ARG A 186 -3.94 16.52 12.80
C ARG A 186 -3.66 16.93 11.35
N SER A 187 -3.71 15.97 10.42
CA SER A 187 -3.67 16.24 8.98
C SER A 187 -4.77 17.24 8.57
N HIS A 188 -5.99 17.07 9.12
CA HIS A 188 -7.11 18.00 8.89
C HIS A 188 -6.99 19.33 9.65
N ALA A 189 -6.46 19.35 10.87
CA ALA A 189 -6.38 20.55 11.70
C ALA A 189 -5.29 21.53 11.24
N GLN A 190 -4.11 21.04 10.85
CA GLN A 190 -3.01 21.87 10.34
C GLN A 190 -3.34 22.51 9.00
N HIS A 191 -4.21 21.89 8.19
CA HIS A 191 -4.77 22.47 6.98
C HIS A 191 -5.64 23.72 7.25
N LYS A 192 -6.36 23.78 8.38
CA LYS A 192 -7.17 24.96 8.74
C LYS A 192 -6.31 26.11 9.25
N THR A 193 -5.18 25.84 9.90
CA THR A 193 -4.26 26.88 10.38
C THR A 193 -3.47 27.49 9.22
N ALA A 194 -2.97 26.68 8.28
CA ALA A 194 -2.28 27.16 7.08
C ALA A 194 -3.19 27.98 6.14
N ALA A 195 -4.48 27.60 6.03
CA ALA A 195 -5.47 28.36 5.27
C ALA A 195 -5.89 29.69 5.94
N ARG A 196 -5.69 29.83 7.27
CA ARG A 196 -5.96 31.08 8.01
C ARG A 196 -4.76 32.03 8.06
N SER A 197 -3.56 31.55 7.76
CA SER A 197 -2.33 32.34 7.73
C SER A 197 -1.90 32.78 6.33
N ALA A 198 -2.70 32.48 5.28
CA ALA A 198 -2.48 33.05 3.96
C ALA A 198 -2.84 34.55 4.00
N PRO A 199 -1.90 35.48 3.70
CA PRO A 199 -2.23 36.89 3.66
C PRO A 199 -3.23 37.14 2.52
N ASP A 200 -4.28 37.88 2.85
CA ASP A 200 -5.36 38.26 1.95
C ASP A 200 -4.78 39.06 0.76
N ARG A 201 -4.57 38.39 -0.39
CA ARG A 201 -4.02 39.02 -1.61
C ARG A 201 -5.06 39.85 -2.35
N HIS A 202 -5.86 40.64 -1.63
CA HIS A 202 -6.78 41.59 -2.25
C HIS A 202 -6.78 43.00 -1.65
N ALA A 203 -5.93 43.30 -0.68
CA ALA A 203 -5.79 44.64 -0.12
C ALA A 203 -4.49 45.33 -0.55
N ASP A 204 -4.19 45.41 -1.85
CA ASP A 204 -3.16 46.36 -2.33
C ASP A 204 -3.29 46.68 -3.82
N ARG A 205 -4.36 47.40 -4.17
CA ARG A 205 -4.47 48.15 -5.44
C ARG A 205 -5.25 49.44 -5.24
N ARG A 206 -4.79 50.32 -4.37
CA ARG A 206 -5.16 51.74 -4.41
C ARG A 206 -4.04 52.59 -3.84
N THR A 207 -3.12 53.06 -4.70
CA THR A 207 -2.51 54.40 -4.60
C THR A 207 -1.56 54.68 -5.78
N HIS A 208 -1.69 55.90 -6.31
CA HIS A 208 -0.84 56.62 -7.28
C HIS A 208 -0.93 56.17 -8.75
N ALA A 209 -1.17 57.05 -9.73
CA ALA A 209 -0.84 58.48 -9.80
C ALA A 209 -1.90 59.31 -10.57
N GLN A 210 -2.19 60.49 -10.03
CA GLN A 210 -2.70 61.64 -10.78
C GLN A 210 -1.51 62.38 -11.41
N SER A 211 -1.66 62.83 -12.66
CA SER A 211 -1.00 64.03 -13.20
C SER A 211 -2.03 64.79 -14.05
N PRO A 212 -2.11 66.14 -13.96
CA PRO A 212 -3.13 66.93 -14.64
C PRO A 212 -2.65 67.60 -15.93
N ASP A 213 -3.65 68.04 -16.72
CA ASP A 213 -3.67 69.21 -17.62
C ASP A 213 -2.84 69.21 -18.92
N SER A 214 -3.21 69.88 -20.01
CA SER A 214 -4.44 70.39 -20.63
C SER A 214 -4.04 71.00 -21.99
N GLY A 215 -5.00 71.15 -22.92
CA GLY A 215 -4.85 71.98 -24.14
C GLY A 215 -4.95 71.18 -25.45
N GLN A 216 -6.13 71.11 -26.08
CA GLN A 216 -6.57 71.97 -27.22
C GLN A 216 -5.72 71.77 -28.50
N ASN A 217 -6.22 71.62 -29.74
CA ASN A 217 -7.46 72.06 -30.37
C ASN A 217 -7.55 71.47 -31.82
N ARG A 218 -8.78 71.27 -32.31
CA ARG A 218 -9.29 71.52 -33.69
C ARG A 218 -8.82 70.73 -34.94
N ARG A 219 -9.83 70.02 -35.48
CA ARG A 219 -10.49 70.15 -36.83
C ARG A 219 -9.77 69.70 -38.12
N GLY A 220 -10.53 68.93 -38.92
CA GLY A 220 -10.52 68.92 -40.40
C GLY A 220 -10.57 67.50 -41.00
N ARG A 221 -11.75 66.93 -41.29
CA ARG A 221 -12.41 66.84 -42.62
C ARG A 221 -11.49 66.45 -43.80
N GLY A 222 -11.81 65.36 -44.50
CA GLY A 222 -11.45 65.14 -45.90
C GLY A 222 -11.49 63.69 -46.38
N ARG A 223 -12.37 63.39 -47.34
CA ARG A 223 -12.43 62.19 -48.22
C ARG A 223 -11.08 61.99 -48.95
N ALA A 224 -10.67 60.83 -49.45
CA ALA A 224 -11.32 59.82 -50.30
C ALA A 224 -10.50 58.52 -50.25
#